data_AF-A0A965E3L9-F1
#
_entry.id   AF-A0A965E3L9-F1
#
_cell.length_a   1.000
_cell.length_b   1.000
_cell.length_c   1.000
_cell.angle_alpha   90.00
_cell.angle_beta   90.00
_cell.angle_gamma   90.00
#
_symmetry.space_group_name_H-M   'P 1'
#
loop_
_entity.id
_entity.type
_entity.pdbx_description
1 polymer ?
#
loop_
_entity_poly.entity_id
_entity_poly.type
_entity_poly.pdbx_seq_one_letter_code
_entity_poly.pdbx_strand_id
1 'polypeptide(L)'
;MMQHAQLDYIADSARTNAIIIAAVKAFDTYWTQDESLTSYAVSTMLSLGIVANGETPTFGDFESPRIDDFIAKAIPILRAQGVEVPDLTAADVATNEFLDPTISLP
;
A
#
# COMPACT_ATOMS: atom_id res chain seq x y z
N MET A 1 2.83 -2.39 -14.45
CA MET A 1 1.42 -1.93 -14.38
C MET A 1 1.07 -1.36 -13.01
N MET A 2 1.23 -2.12 -11.91
CA MET A 2 0.85 -1.65 -10.57
C MET A 2 1.63 -0.42 -10.10
N GLN A 3 2.95 -0.37 -10.31
CA GLN A 3 3.78 0.79 -9.97
C GLN A 3 3.24 2.06 -10.65
N HIS A 4 3.08 2.05 -11.97
CA HIS A 4 2.52 3.19 -12.71
C HIS A 4 1.09 3.54 -12.29
N ALA A 5 0.21 2.57 -12.05
CA ALA A 5 -1.17 2.87 -11.65
C ALA A 5 -1.24 3.71 -10.35
N GLN A 6 -0.36 3.42 -9.39
CA GLN A 6 -0.31 4.19 -8.15
C GLN A 6 0.31 5.58 -8.37
N LEU A 7 1.38 5.68 -9.15
CA LEU A 7 1.99 6.97 -9.49
C LEU A 7 1.04 7.88 -10.28
N ASP A 8 0.31 7.31 -11.24
CA ASP A 8 -0.70 8.03 -12.03
C ASP A 8 -1.84 8.52 -11.15
N TYR A 9 -2.30 7.70 -10.19
CA TYR A 9 -3.30 8.11 -9.21
C TYR A 9 -2.83 9.26 -8.32
N ILE A 10 -1.57 9.20 -7.86
CA ILE A 10 -0.99 10.28 -7.07
C ILE A 10 -0.84 11.57 -7.88
N ALA A 11 -0.47 11.46 -9.16
CA ALA A 11 -0.31 12.59 -10.06
C ALA A 11 -1.64 13.25 -10.45
N ASP A 12 -2.68 12.45 -10.71
CA ASP A 12 -4.05 12.91 -10.99
C ASP A 12 -5.08 11.93 -10.40
N SER A 13 -5.53 12.24 -9.19
CA SER A 13 -6.47 11.39 -8.43
C SER A 13 -7.94 11.64 -8.77
N ALA A 14 -8.27 12.72 -9.50
CA ALA A 14 -9.63 13.24 -9.57
C ALA A 14 -10.63 12.22 -10.12
N ARG A 15 -10.26 11.55 -11.22
CA ARG A 15 -11.10 10.51 -11.83
C ARG A 15 -11.30 9.32 -10.91
N THR A 16 -10.24 8.84 -10.27
CA THR A 16 -10.29 7.68 -9.36
C THR A 16 -11.11 8.01 -8.11
N ASN A 17 -10.94 9.20 -7.55
CA ASN A 17 -11.74 9.69 -6.42
C ASN A 17 -13.23 9.75 -6.77
N ALA A 18 -13.58 10.24 -7.96
CA ALA A 18 -14.97 10.25 -8.43
C ALA A 18 -15.56 8.84 -8.54
N ILE A 19 -14.78 7.85 -9.02
CA ILE A 19 -15.18 6.45 -9.07
C ILE A 19 -15.40 5.89 -7.66
N ILE A 20 -14.48 6.15 -6.73
CA ILE A 20 -14.60 5.71 -5.32
C ILE A 20 -15.87 6.28 -4.68
N ILE A 21 -16.11 7.58 -4.83
CA ILE A 21 -17.31 8.25 -4.29
C ILE A 21 -18.58 7.66 -4.91
N ALA A 22 -18.59 7.42 -6.23
CA ALA A 22 -19.72 6.79 -6.90
C ALA A 22 -19.98 5.36 -6.40
N ALA A 23 -18.92 4.57 -6.21
CA ALA A 23 -19.01 3.21 -5.68
C ALA A 23 -19.54 3.18 -4.24
N VAL A 24 -19.04 4.06 -3.37
CA VAL A 24 -19.52 4.17 -1.98
C VAL A 24 -21.00 4.53 -1.94
N LYS A 25 -21.45 5.46 -2.79
CA LYS A 25 -22.88 5.79 -2.92
C LYS A 25 -23.70 4.61 -3.44
N ALA A 26 -23.18 3.87 -4.41
CA ALA A 26 -23.88 2.72 -5.00
C ALA A 26 -24.00 1.53 -4.04
N PHE A 27 -22.99 1.30 -3.19
CA PHE A 27 -23.03 0.24 -2.18
C PHE A 27 -23.98 0.56 -1.02
N ASP A 28 -24.31 1.83 -0.78
CA ASP A 28 -25.31 2.28 0.19
C ASP A 28 -25.16 1.63 1.58
N THR A 29 -23.94 1.71 2.10
CA THR A 29 -23.59 1.20 3.45
C THR A 29 -23.46 2.36 4.44
N TYR A 30 -23.07 2.06 5.69
CA TYR A 30 -22.78 3.10 6.70
C TYR A 30 -21.54 3.94 6.36
N TRP A 31 -20.71 3.52 5.41
CA TRP A 31 -19.48 4.22 5.02
C TRP A 31 -19.77 5.37 4.05
N THR A 32 -19.16 6.53 4.27
CA THR A 32 -19.32 7.72 3.42
C THR A 32 -17.98 8.21 2.89
N GLN A 33 -17.99 8.77 1.68
CA GLN A 33 -16.83 9.43 1.06
C GLN A 33 -17.31 10.68 0.33
N ASP A 34 -16.52 11.74 0.40
CA ASP A 34 -16.73 12.96 -0.35
C ASP A 34 -15.44 13.45 -1.00
N GLU A 35 -15.57 14.46 -1.87
CA GLU A 35 -14.46 15.00 -2.65
C GLU A 35 -13.38 15.63 -1.77
N SER A 36 -13.78 16.26 -0.66
CA SER A 36 -12.83 16.89 0.28
C SER A 36 -11.99 15.83 1.01
N LEU A 37 -12.63 14.75 1.46
CA LEU A 37 -11.97 13.67 2.17
C LEU A 37 -11.02 12.89 1.27
N THR A 38 -11.46 12.56 0.06
CA THR A 38 -10.63 11.84 -0.93
C THR A 38 -9.43 12.67 -1.39
N SER A 39 -9.60 13.98 -1.61
CA SER A 39 -8.49 14.89 -1.95
C SER A 39 -7.51 15.06 -0.79
N TYR A 40 -8.04 15.20 0.44
CA TYR A 40 -7.23 15.23 1.65
C TYR A 40 -6.43 13.94 1.86
N ALA A 41 -7.02 12.78 1.56
CA ALA A 41 -6.35 11.50 1.71
C ALA A 41 -5.10 11.41 0.82
N VAL A 42 -5.16 11.87 -0.44
CA VAL A 42 -4.01 11.85 -1.36
C VAL A 42 -2.85 12.69 -0.82
N SER A 43 -3.12 13.93 -0.42
CA SER A 43 -2.08 14.80 0.13
C SER A 43 -1.53 14.28 1.46
N THR A 44 -2.39 13.73 2.30
CA THR A 44 -2.00 13.16 3.60
C THR A 44 -1.12 11.94 3.44
N MET A 45 -1.48 11.02 2.52
CA MET A 45 -0.69 9.82 2.24
C MET A 45 0.74 10.15 1.83
N LEU A 46 0.94 11.17 1.00
CA LEU A 46 2.27 11.65 0.63
C LEU A 46 2.98 12.30 1.82
N SER A 47 2.30 13.18 2.54
CA SER A 47 2.90 13.92 3.66
C SER A 47 3.37 13.03 4.81
N LEU A 48 2.67 11.92 5.05
CA LEU A 48 2.99 10.96 6.11
C LEU A 48 3.92 9.84 5.64
N GLY A 49 4.32 9.84 4.36
CA GLY A 49 5.13 8.75 3.78
C GLY A 49 4.39 7.41 3.71
N ILE A 50 3.05 7.41 3.71
CA ILE A 50 2.25 6.20 3.45
C ILE A 50 2.41 5.78 1.99
N VAL A 51 2.46 6.76 1.08
CA VAL A 51 2.92 6.56 -0.30
C VAL A 51 4.25 7.26 -0.44
N ALA A 52 5.31 6.46 -0.50
CA ALA A 52 6.69 6.90 -0.64
C ALA A 52 7.50 5.79 -1.31
N ASN A 53 8.69 6.13 -1.81
CA ASN A 53 9.75 5.14 -1.95
C ASN A 53 10.21 4.69 -0.56
N GLY A 54 10.78 3.49 -0.48
CA GLY A 54 11.47 3.02 0.72
C GLY A 54 12.84 3.68 0.90
N GLU A 55 13.78 2.90 1.43
CA GLU A 55 15.20 3.28 1.48
C GLU A 55 15.88 3.16 0.11
N THR A 56 15.30 2.43 -0.85
CA THR A 56 15.74 2.37 -2.24
C THR A 56 14.91 3.29 -3.14
N PRO A 57 15.43 3.68 -4.32
CA PRO A 57 14.67 4.50 -5.28
C PRO A 57 13.57 3.73 -6.02
N THR A 58 13.47 2.41 -5.89
CA THR A 58 12.48 1.62 -6.63
C THR A 58 11.11 1.71 -5.94
N PHE A 59 10.12 2.26 -6.62
CA PHE A 59 8.79 2.41 -6.06
C PHE A 59 8.11 1.05 -5.86
N GLY A 60 7.67 0.79 -4.61
CA GLY A 60 6.90 -0.40 -4.25
C GLY A 60 7.74 -1.64 -3.95
N ASP A 61 9.03 -1.48 -3.69
CA ASP A 61 9.90 -2.58 -3.31
C ASP A 61 9.68 -3.07 -1.87
N PHE A 62 9.92 -4.37 -1.71
CA PHE A 62 10.02 -5.01 -0.41
C PHE A 62 11.47 -4.97 0.05
N GLU A 63 11.69 -4.38 1.23
CA GLU A 63 13.02 -4.12 1.77
C GLU A 63 13.23 -4.84 3.09
N SER A 64 14.41 -5.42 3.26
CA SER A 64 14.96 -5.78 4.56
C SER A 64 15.69 -4.57 5.16
N PRO A 65 15.58 -4.31 6.48
CA PRO A 65 15.02 -5.22 7.49
C PRO A 65 13.50 -5.08 7.71
N ARG A 66 12.78 -4.22 6.97
CA ARG A 66 11.36 -3.91 7.23
C ARG A 66 10.47 -5.15 7.18
N ILE A 67 10.61 -5.98 6.15
CA ILE A 67 9.82 -7.22 6.04
C ILE A 67 10.23 -8.27 7.08
N ASP A 68 11.53 -8.36 7.40
CA ASP A 68 12.02 -9.29 8.42
C ASP A 68 11.48 -8.93 9.80
N ASP A 69 11.49 -7.63 10.14
CA ASP A 69 10.93 -7.11 11.38
C ASP A 69 9.42 -7.34 11.47
N PHE A 70 8.68 -7.16 10.38
CA PHE A 70 7.26 -7.51 10.32
C PHE A 70 7.03 -9.00 10.60
N ILE A 71 7.75 -9.90 9.93
CA ILE A 71 7.62 -11.35 10.11
C ILE A 71 7.94 -11.74 11.57
N ALA A 72 9.04 -11.22 12.12
CA ALA A 72 9.47 -11.48 13.50
C ALA A 72 8.43 -11.04 14.53
N LYS A 73 7.69 -9.95 14.26
CA LYS A 73 6.60 -9.44 15.12
C LYS A 73 5.28 -10.18 14.90
N ALA A 74 4.92 -10.45 13.66
CA ALA A 74 3.61 -10.99 13.29
C ALA A 74 3.46 -12.47 13.68
N ILE A 75 4.47 -13.31 13.40
CA ILE A 75 4.41 -14.76 13.69
C ILE A 75 4.04 -15.05 15.15
N PRO A 76 4.72 -14.49 16.17
CA PRO A 76 4.39 -14.81 17.57
C PRO A 76 2.98 -14.33 17.95
N ILE A 77 2.52 -13.19 17.43
CA ILE A 77 1.16 -12.67 17.69
C ILE A 77 0.11 -13.61 17.08
N LEU A 78 0.28 -14.00 15.82
CA LEU A 78 -0.65 -14.89 15.13
C LEU A 78 -0.72 -16.27 15.79
N ARG A 79 0.44 -16.83 16.18
CA ARG A 79 0.48 -18.09 16.95
C ARG A 79 -0.20 -17.97 18.31
N ALA A 80 -0.03 -16.86 19.02
CA ALA A 80 -0.72 -16.61 20.28
C ALA A 80 -2.25 -16.48 20.12
N GLN A 81 -2.73 -16.11 18.93
CA GLN A 81 -4.15 -16.10 18.57
C GLN A 81 -4.66 -17.47 18.08
N GLY A 82 -3.83 -18.50 18.11
CA GLY A 82 -4.19 -19.87 17.69
C GLY A 82 -4.10 -20.11 16.18
N VAL A 83 -3.50 -19.18 15.41
CA VAL A 83 -3.24 -19.39 13.99
C VAL A 83 -1.99 -20.25 13.82
N GLU A 84 -2.09 -21.36 13.09
CA GLU A 84 -0.94 -22.16 12.70
C GLU A 84 -0.15 -21.44 11.60
N VAL A 85 1.01 -20.88 11.96
CA VAL A 85 1.93 -20.21 11.04
C VAL A 85 3.27 -20.93 11.09
N PRO A 86 3.85 -21.39 9.97
CA PRO A 86 5.19 -21.96 9.94
C PRO A 86 6.26 -20.89 10.23
N ASP A 87 7.51 -21.30 10.41
CA ASP A 87 8.59 -20.33 10.40
C ASP A 87 8.77 -19.84 8.95
N LEU A 88 8.74 -18.53 8.75
CA LEU A 88 8.80 -17.88 7.45
C LEU A 88 10.00 -16.93 7.38
N THR A 89 10.51 -16.74 6.18
CA THR A 89 11.48 -15.71 5.81
C THR A 89 10.84 -14.72 4.83
N ALA A 90 11.49 -13.57 4.60
CA ALA A 90 11.04 -12.59 3.62
C ALA A 90 10.76 -13.20 2.24
N ALA A 91 11.64 -14.10 1.79
CA ALA A 91 11.56 -14.73 0.48
C ALA A 91 10.36 -15.69 0.33
N ASP A 92 9.78 -16.16 1.44
CA ASP A 92 8.60 -17.03 1.41
C ASP A 92 7.31 -16.26 1.11
N VAL A 93 7.30 -14.93 1.33
CA VAL A 93 6.09 -14.10 1.30
C VAL A 93 6.18 -12.87 0.40
N ALA A 94 7.38 -12.50 -0.06
CA ALA A 94 7.58 -11.35 -0.92
C ALA A 94 8.69 -11.58 -1.95
N THR A 95 8.54 -10.93 -3.11
CA THR A 95 9.54 -10.88 -4.17
C THR A 95 9.48 -9.54 -4.89
N ASN A 96 10.63 -9.07 -5.36
CA ASN A 96 10.76 -7.85 -6.17
C ASN A 96 10.94 -8.16 -7.66
N GLU A 97 10.86 -9.43 -8.08
CA GLU A 97 11.17 -9.85 -9.46
C GLU A 97 10.26 -9.23 -10.54
N PHE A 98 9.09 -8.74 -10.15
CA PHE A 98 8.12 -8.12 -11.04
C PHE A 98 8.18 -6.58 -11.07
N LEU A 99 9.08 -5.98 -10.29
CA LEU A 99 9.26 -4.54 -10.25
C LEU A 99 10.20 -4.09 -11.36
N ASP A 100 9.87 -2.96 -11.96
CA ASP A 100 10.83 -2.22 -12.77
C ASP A 100 11.67 -1.33 -11.82
N PRO A 101 12.98 -1.59 -11.69
CA PRO A 101 13.83 -0.86 -10.76
C PRO A 101 14.05 0.60 -11.15
N THR A 102 13.69 0.98 -12.38
CA THR A 102 13.83 2.36 -12.88
C THR A 102 12.65 3.26 -12.52
N ILE A 103 11.55 2.68 -12.03
CA ILE A 103 10.36 3.43 -11.62
C ILE A 103 10.54 3.90 -10.17
N SER A 104 10.45 5.21 -9.97
CA SER A 104 10.54 5.90 -8.67
C SER A 104 9.34 6.82 -8.50
N LEU A 105 8.96 7.10 -7.25
CA LEU A 105 8.14 8.29 -6.96
C LEU A 105 8.90 9.56 -7.45
N PRO A 106 8.24 10.47 -8.20
CA PRO A 106 8.85 11.70 -8.73
C PRO A 106 9.31 12.71 -7.67
#